data_AF-A0A7W4CYK0-F1
#
_entry.id   AF-A0A7W4CYK0-F1
#
_cell.length_a   1.000
_cell.length_b   1.000
_cell.length_c   1.000
_cell.angle_alpha   90.00
_cell.angle_beta   90.00
_cell.angle_gamma   90.00
#
_symmetry.space_group_name_H-M   'P 1'
#
loop_
_entity.id
_entity.type
_entity.pdbx_description
1 polymer ?
#
loop_
_entity_poly.entity_id
_entity_poly.type
_entity_poly.pdbx_seq_one_letter_code
_entity_poly.pdbx_strand_id
1 'polypeptide(L)'
;MLYELVTYGVLPDEVAVIAYFVRARSFDADESRFLDAVVPQLEALCGEQAALDRTLGRFHQLWQLACAGARPVLLVVDALDEDLRPAGSAPIAARLPSLVGARGHILVSSRPHPEIHAGL
;
A
#
# COMPACT_ATOMS: atom_id res chain seq x y z
N MET A 1 -11.82 -15.54 -17.96
CA MET A 1 -10.49 -15.33 -18.59
C MET A 1 -9.75 -14.36 -17.70
N LEU A 2 -8.92 -14.87 -16.79
CA LEU A 2 -8.16 -14.07 -15.83
C LEU A 2 -6.77 -13.84 -16.39
N TYR A 3 -6.42 -12.58 -16.63
CA TYR A 3 -5.04 -12.22 -16.94
C TYR A 3 -4.29 -12.13 -15.61
N GLU A 4 -3.67 -13.23 -15.21
CA GLU A 4 -2.64 -13.21 -14.18
C GLU A 4 -1.34 -12.76 -14.87
N LEU A 5 -1.02 -11.47 -14.80
CA LEU A 5 0.26 -10.98 -15.26
C LEU A 5 1.28 -11.12 -14.12
N VAL A 6 1.79 -12.33 -13.90
CA VAL A 6 2.95 -12.53 -13.04
C VAL A 6 4.19 -12.22 -13.87
N THR A 7 4.74 -11.02 -13.73
CA THR A 7 6.02 -10.71 -14.36
C THR A 7 7.14 -11.34 -13.53
N TYR A 8 7.61 -12.50 -13.96
CA TYR A 8 8.91 -13.02 -13.53
C TYR A 8 9.99 -12.24 -14.28
N GLY A 9 10.52 -11.22 -13.61
CA GLY A 9 11.74 -10.55 -14.00
C GLY A 9 12.57 -10.32 -12.74
N VAL A 10 13.90 -10.27 -12.91
CA VAL A 10 14.72 -9.53 -11.95
C VAL A 10 14.10 -8.14 -11.95
N LEU A 11 13.41 -7.75 -10.85
CA LEU A 11 13.04 -6.35 -10.64
C LEU A 11 14.34 -5.60 -10.89
N PRO A 12 14.39 -4.66 -11.85
CA PRO A 12 15.62 -3.91 -12.08
C PRO A 12 16.11 -3.44 -10.70
N ASP A 13 17.40 -3.59 -10.38
CA ASP A 13 18.01 -3.16 -9.09
C ASP A 13 17.66 -1.69 -8.72
N GLU A 14 17.07 -1.00 -9.69
CA GLU A 14 16.58 0.37 -9.74
C GLU A 14 15.24 0.59 -9.03
N VAL A 15 14.35 -0.39 -8.83
CA VAL A 15 13.01 -0.16 -8.24
C VAL A 15 12.91 -0.68 -6.81
N ALA A 16 12.63 0.21 -5.86
CA ALA A 16 12.32 -0.15 -4.48
C ALA A 16 10.84 -0.56 -4.34
N VAL A 17 10.58 -1.72 -3.74
CA VAL A 17 9.22 -2.24 -3.57
C VAL A 17 8.81 -2.20 -2.11
N ILE A 18 7.60 -1.72 -1.86
CA ILE A 18 6.91 -1.73 -0.57
C ILE A 18 5.62 -2.50 -0.77
N ALA A 19 5.30 -3.44 0.12
CA ALA A 19 4.14 -4.31 -0.06
C ALA A 19 3.23 -4.32 1.16
N TYR A 20 1.93 -4.31 0.89
CA TYR A 20 0.88 -4.55 1.88
C TYR A 20 -0.15 -5.52 1.32
N PHE A 21 -0.48 -6.55 2.09
CA PHE A 21 -1.44 -7.57 1.73
C PHE A 21 -2.65 -7.42 2.64
N VAL A 22 -3.77 -6.95 2.07
CA VAL A 22 -5.02 -6.82 2.81
C VAL A 22 -5.54 -8.22 3.15
N ARG A 23 -5.95 -8.42 4.41
CA ARG A 23 -6.47 -9.72 4.86
C ARG A 23 -7.75 -9.54 5.67
N ALA A 24 -8.87 -9.98 5.10
CA ALA A 24 -10.22 -9.88 5.68
C ALA A 24 -10.36 -10.69 6.97
N ARG A 25 -9.63 -11.82 7.08
CA ARG A 25 -9.72 -12.75 8.22
C ARG A 25 -9.33 -12.13 9.55
N SER A 26 -8.71 -10.95 9.53
CA SER A 26 -8.28 -10.24 10.73
C SER A 26 -9.34 -9.31 11.31
N PHE A 27 -10.45 -9.01 10.59
CA PHE A 27 -11.44 -7.96 10.93
C PHE A 27 -10.88 -6.57 11.27
N ASP A 28 -9.55 -6.38 11.25
CA ASP A 28 -8.83 -5.15 11.53
C ASP A 28 -8.02 -4.68 10.31
N ALA A 29 -8.39 -5.11 9.10
CA ALA A 29 -7.87 -4.52 7.86
C ALA A 29 -8.30 -3.05 7.79
N ASP A 30 -7.59 -2.20 8.52
CA ASP A 30 -7.88 -0.80 8.74
C ASP A 30 -6.64 0.06 8.49
N GLU A 31 -6.79 1.36 8.69
CA GLU A 31 -5.72 2.33 8.50
C GLU A 31 -4.50 2.02 9.40
N SER A 32 -4.72 1.61 10.64
CA SER A 32 -3.64 1.34 11.59
C SER A 32 -2.80 0.17 11.12
N ARG A 33 -3.41 -0.92 10.65
CA ARG A 33 -2.68 -2.06 10.07
C ARG A 33 -1.90 -1.70 8.82
N PHE A 34 -2.51 -0.91 7.93
CA PHE A 34 -1.83 -0.42 6.75
C PHE A 34 -0.58 0.38 7.13
N LEU A 35 -0.71 1.32 8.06
CA LEU A 35 0.41 2.17 8.50
C LEU A 35 1.47 1.37 9.24
N ASP A 36 1.07 0.43 10.10
CA ASP A 36 1.98 -0.48 10.83
C ASP A 36 2.82 -1.33 9.90
N ALA A 37 2.27 -1.74 8.76
CA ALA A 37 2.99 -2.53 7.78
C ALA A 37 3.87 -1.67 6.86
N VAL A 38 3.37 -0.52 6.40
CA VAL A 38 3.98 0.26 5.31
C VAL A 38 5.00 1.27 5.81
N VAL A 39 4.75 1.95 6.93
CA VAL A 39 5.65 2.99 7.46
C VAL A 39 7.06 2.44 7.74
N PRO A 40 7.25 1.29 8.41
CA PRO A 40 8.59 0.75 8.67
C PRO A 40 9.37 0.41 7.39
N GLN A 41 8.69 -0.05 6.33
CA GLN A 41 9.31 -0.33 5.04
C GLN A 41 9.83 0.96 4.39
N LEU A 42 9.03 2.04 4.46
CA LEU A 42 9.43 3.36 3.98
C LEU A 42 10.56 3.97 4.80
N GLU A 43 10.55 3.83 6.13
CA GLU A 43 11.62 4.30 7.00
C GLU A 43 12.95 3.63 6.64
N ALA A 44 12.93 2.29 6.48
CA ALA A 44 14.10 1.54 6.04
C ALA A 44 14.58 1.97 4.65
N LEU A 45 13.67 2.23 3.70
CA LEU A 45 14.01 2.70 2.36
C LEU A 45 14.65 4.09 2.37
N CYS A 46 14.14 4.99 3.18
CA CYS A 46 14.62 6.37 3.29
C CYS A 46 15.83 6.53 4.21
N GLY A 47 16.24 5.47 4.93
CA GLY A 47 17.28 5.56 5.95
C GLY A 47 16.86 6.36 7.19
N GLU A 48 15.57 6.43 7.45
CA GLU A 48 14.97 7.15 8.57
C GLU A 48 14.87 6.25 9.81
N GLN A 49 14.95 6.86 10.99
CA GLN A 49 14.81 6.14 12.24
C GLN A 49 13.34 5.72 12.44
N ALA A 50 13.14 4.52 13.01
CA ALA A 50 11.81 4.02 13.34
C ALA A 50 11.09 4.96 14.32
N ALA A 51 9.97 5.54 13.88
CA ALA A 51 9.10 6.33 14.74
C ALA A 51 8.18 5.43 15.58
N LEU A 52 7.87 5.88 16.80
CA LEU A 52 6.87 5.21 17.65
C LEU A 52 5.44 5.49 17.16
N ASP A 53 5.21 6.62 16.49
CA ASP A 53 3.92 7.03 15.95
C ASP A 53 3.85 6.84 14.43
N ARG A 54 2.94 5.98 13.98
CA ARG A 54 2.72 5.70 12.55
C ARG A 54 1.44 6.38 12.11
N THR A 55 1.57 7.64 11.74
CA THR A 55 0.43 8.48 11.30
C THR A 55 0.34 8.52 9.77
N LEU A 56 -0.85 8.84 9.26
CA LEU A 56 -1.06 9.06 7.83
C LEU A 56 -0.18 10.21 7.29
N GLY A 57 0.06 11.24 8.11
CA GLY A 57 0.98 12.33 7.78
C GLY A 57 2.42 11.85 7.59
N ARG A 58 2.92 11.01 8.51
CA ARG A 58 4.25 10.40 8.40
C ARG A 58 4.36 9.51 7.17
N PHE A 59 3.33 8.71 6.88
CA PHE A 59 3.25 7.92 5.67
C PHE A 59 3.39 8.79 4.40
N HIS A 60 2.61 9.87 4.27
CA HIS A 60 2.70 10.73 3.09
C HIS A 60 4.04 11.45 2.97
N GLN A 61 4.61 11.91 4.09
CA GLN A 61 5.94 12.53 4.11
C GLN A 61 7.01 11.55 3.60
N LEU A 62 7.02 10.33 4.13
CA LEU A 62 7.99 9.31 3.74
C LEU A 62 7.78 8.86 2.29
N TRP A 63 6.54 8.75 1.83
CA TRP A 63 6.22 8.46 0.44
C TRP A 63 6.79 9.52 -0.50
N GLN A 64 6.62 10.80 -0.17
CA GLN A 64 7.19 11.90 -0.96
C GLN A 64 8.71 11.86 -0.97
N LEU A 65 9.34 11.58 0.17
CA LEU A 65 10.79 11.43 0.27
C LEU A 65 11.30 10.28 -0.61
N ALA A 66 10.64 9.11 -0.55
CA ALA A 66 10.97 7.96 -1.38
C ALA A 66 10.84 8.28 -2.88
N CYS A 67 9.77 8.97 -3.28
CA CYS A 67 9.55 9.39 -4.67
C CYS A 67 10.58 10.42 -5.17
N ALA A 68 11.15 11.22 -4.27
CA ALA A 68 12.21 12.17 -4.60
C ALA A 68 13.60 11.51 -4.68
N GLY A 69 13.73 10.25 -4.25
CA GLY A 69 14.98 9.50 -4.24
C GLY A 69 15.50 9.13 -5.62
N ALA A 70 16.72 8.54 -5.64
CA ALA A 70 17.41 8.15 -6.87
C ALA A 70 16.76 6.97 -7.60
N ARG A 71 15.99 6.15 -6.89
CA ARG A 71 15.35 4.92 -7.37
C ARG A 71 13.83 5.08 -7.42
N PRO A 72 13.13 4.66 -8.50
CA PRO A 72 11.69 4.53 -8.47
C PRO A 72 11.20 3.69 -7.29
N VAL A 73 10.01 4.01 -6.78
CA VAL A 73 9.36 3.30 -5.68
C VAL A 73 8.00 2.79 -6.12
N LEU A 74 7.72 1.52 -5.81
CA LEU A 74 6.44 0.86 -6.10
C LEU A 74 5.79 0.43 -4.79
N LEU A 75 4.61 0.96 -4.50
CA LEU A 75 3.73 0.45 -3.46
C LEU A 75 2.77 -0.58 -4.06
N VAL A 76 2.86 -1.82 -3.59
CA VAL A 76 1.94 -2.91 -3.94
C VAL A 76 0.92 -3.06 -2.82
N VAL A 77 -0.36 -2.99 -3.18
CA VAL A 77 -1.49 -3.27 -2.29
C VAL A 77 -2.28 -4.43 -2.88
N ASP A 78 -2.11 -5.61 -2.29
CA ASP A 78 -2.75 -6.83 -2.76
C ASP A 78 -4.02 -7.16 -1.97
N ALA A 79 -4.96 -7.82 -2.65
CA ALA A 79 -6.27 -8.22 -2.14
C ALA A 79 -7.12 -7.05 -1.59
N LEU A 80 -7.09 -5.86 -2.23
CA LEU A 80 -7.78 -4.67 -1.72
C LEU A 80 -9.29 -4.88 -1.49
N ASP A 81 -9.93 -5.81 -2.20
CA ASP A 81 -11.33 -6.17 -1.99
C ASP A 81 -11.62 -6.84 -0.63
N GLU A 82 -10.58 -7.28 0.09
CA GLU A 82 -10.67 -7.79 1.46
C GLU A 82 -10.75 -6.67 2.53
N ASP A 83 -10.82 -5.41 2.10
CA ASP A 83 -11.01 -4.22 2.95
C ASP A 83 -12.47 -4.11 3.46
N LEU A 84 -12.87 -5.05 4.31
CA LEU A 84 -14.24 -5.24 4.81
C LEU A 84 -14.61 -4.41 6.05
N ARG A 85 -14.08 -3.19 6.16
CA ARG A 85 -14.25 -2.37 7.37
C ARG A 85 -15.70 -2.05 7.76
N PRO A 86 -15.94 -1.71 9.04
CA PRO A 86 -17.20 -1.13 9.50
C PRO A 86 -17.60 0.15 8.74
N ALA A 87 -18.91 0.41 8.66
CA ALA A 87 -19.46 1.63 8.10
C ALA A 87 -18.95 2.87 8.86
N GLY A 88 -18.44 3.87 8.15
CA GLY A 88 -17.89 5.11 8.71
C GLY A 88 -16.36 5.19 8.75
N SER A 89 -15.65 4.08 8.54
CA SER A 89 -14.19 4.07 8.40
C SER A 89 -13.76 4.25 6.94
N ALA A 90 -12.75 5.09 6.70
CA ALA A 90 -12.29 5.41 5.34
C ALA A 90 -11.53 4.23 4.68
N PRO A 91 -11.76 3.96 3.37
CA PRO A 91 -11.02 3.00 2.53
C PRO A 91 -9.50 3.05 2.66
N ILE A 92 -8.83 1.90 2.62
CA ILE A 92 -7.38 1.83 2.44
C ILE A 92 -7.06 2.47 1.10
N ALA A 93 -7.91 2.22 0.10
CA ALA A 93 -7.92 2.92 -1.18
C ALA A 93 -7.90 4.46 -1.05
N ALA A 94 -8.63 5.01 -0.08
CA ALA A 94 -8.70 6.45 0.18
C ALA A 94 -7.49 6.99 0.94
N ARG A 95 -6.62 6.11 1.45
CA ARG A 95 -5.34 6.46 2.09
C ARG A 95 -4.16 6.36 1.14
N LEU A 96 -4.34 5.73 -0.02
CA LEU A 96 -3.27 5.61 -0.99
C LEU A 96 -2.83 7.00 -1.46
N PRO A 97 -1.52 7.21 -1.68
CA PRO A 97 -1.01 8.48 -2.16
C PRO A 97 -1.65 8.84 -3.50
N SER A 98 -2.29 10.01 -3.55
CA SER A 98 -2.82 10.55 -4.81
C SER A 98 -1.71 11.13 -5.70
N LEU A 99 -0.62 11.59 -5.08
CA LEU A 99 0.55 12.12 -5.78
C LEU A 99 1.61 11.02 -5.95
N VAL A 100 1.75 10.54 -7.18
CA VAL A 100 2.73 9.51 -7.54
C VAL A 100 4.01 10.06 -8.18
N GLY A 101 4.05 11.36 -8.53
CA GLY A 101 5.24 11.96 -9.15
C GLY A 101 5.71 11.20 -10.39
N ALA A 102 6.97 11.37 -10.79
CA ALA A 102 7.55 10.64 -11.94
C ALA A 102 8.14 9.26 -11.56
N ARG A 103 8.30 9.00 -10.25
CA ARG A 103 9.06 7.87 -9.71
C ARG A 103 8.30 7.04 -8.69
N GLY A 104 7.15 7.52 -8.22
CA GLY A 104 6.24 6.74 -7.39
C GLY A 104 5.26 6.00 -8.29
N HIS A 105 4.98 4.76 -7.94
CA HIS A 105 4.01 3.93 -8.62
C HIS A 105 3.19 3.18 -7.57
N ILE A 106 1.91 2.98 -7.85
CA ILE A 106 1.03 2.21 -6.98
C ILE A 106 0.40 1.12 -7.82
N LEU A 107 0.59 -0.13 -7.42
CA LEU A 107 -0.06 -1.29 -7.98
C LEU A 107 -1.09 -1.79 -6.96
N VAL A 108 -2.32 -1.92 -7.41
CA VAL A 108 -3.42 -2.45 -6.60
C VAL A 108 -3.98 -3.68 -7.29
N SER A 109 -4.15 -4.78 -6.55
CA SER A 109 -4.82 -5.99 -7.02
C SER A 109 -6.03 -6.33 -6.17
N SER A 110 -7.00 -6.99 -6.80
CA SER A 110 -8.22 -7.50 -6.18
C SER A 110 -8.72 -8.73 -6.93
N ARG A 111 -9.59 -9.52 -6.30
CA ARG A 111 -10.28 -10.63 -6.98
C ARG A 111 -11.19 -10.08 -8.09
N PRO A 112 -11.33 -10.80 -9.22
CA PRO A 112 -12.32 -10.45 -10.23
C PRO A 112 -13.74 -10.61 -9.67
N HIS A 113 -14.58 -9.59 -9.81
CA HIS A 113 -15.95 -9.57 -9.30
C HIS A 113 -16.02 -9.86 -7.79
N PRO A 114 -15.42 -9.00 -6.95
CA PRO A 114 -15.46 -9.21 -5.52
C PRO A 114 -16.91 -9.23 -5.03
N GLU A 115 -17.19 -10.06 -4.03
CA GLU A 115 -18.50 -10.05 -3.37
C GLU A 115 -18.70 -8.67 -2.75
N ILE A 116 -19.56 -7.85 -3.37
CA ILE A 116 -19.98 -6.58 -2.79
C ILE A 116 -20.93 -6.94 -1.67
N HIS A 117 -20.42 -7.09 -0.45
CA HIS A 117 -21.25 -7.12 0.73
C HIS A 117 -21.86 -5.72 0.89
N ALA A 118 -23.03 -5.53 0.26
CA ALA A 118 -23.90 -4.41 0.57
C ALA A 118 -24.25 -4.53 2.05
N GLY A 119 -23.64 -3.70 2.90
CA GLY A 119 -23.98 -3.65 4.31
C GLY A 119 -25.48 -3.43 4.46
N LEU A 120 -26.14 -4.43 5.05
CA LEU A 120 -27.41 -4.27 5.76
C LEU A 120 -27.13 -3.63 7.13
#